data_AF-A0A0F7N9K7-F1
#
_entry.id   AF-A0A0F7N9K7-F1
#
_cell.length_a   1.000
_cell.length_b   1.000
_cell.length_c   1.000
_cell.angle_alpha   90.00
_cell.angle_beta   90.00
_cell.angle_gamma   90.00
#
_symmetry.space_group_name_H-M   'P 1'
#
loop_
_entity.id
_entity.type
_entity.pdbx_description
1 polymer ?
#
loop_
_entity_poly.entity_id
_entity_poly.type
_entity_poly.pdbx_seq_one_letter_code
_entity_poly.pdbx_strand_id
1 'polypeptide(L)' 'MAGFLDRAKEKAETALNQGKEKVGEVQAQREGQALLRRLGAAYFNEQRGSGSPQEVQDALQAVHAHIAQHGDGFLTRG' A
#
# COMPACT_ATOMS: atom_id res chain seq x y z
N MET A 1 -9.62 -36.90 24.82
CA MET A 1 -10.36 -36.22 23.74
C MET A 1 -10.09 -34.71 23.79
N ALA A 2 -8.90 -34.26 23.34
CA ALA A 2 -8.50 -32.84 23.33
C ALA A 2 -8.76 -32.13 21.98
N GLY A 3 -9.42 -32.80 21.02
CA GLY A 3 -9.42 -32.38 19.61
C GLY A 3 -10.31 -31.20 19.22
N PHE A 4 -11.13 -30.66 20.11
CA PHE A 4 -12.01 -29.52 19.79
C PHE A 4 -11.44 -28.18 20.28
N LEU A 5 -10.82 -28.16 21.46
CA LEU A 5 -10.17 -26.97 22.03
C LEU A 5 -8.88 -26.61 21.26
N ASP A 6 -8.07 -27.61 20.88
CA ASP A 6 -6.86 -27.37 20.07
C ASP A 6 -7.21 -26.80 18.69
N ARG A 7 -8.22 -27.34 18.00
CA ARG A 7 -8.67 -26.83 16.70
C ARG A 7 -9.28 -25.43 16.78
N ALA A 8 -9.95 -25.08 17.88
CA ALA A 8 -10.51 -23.75 18.07
C ALA A 8 -9.40 -22.70 18.26
N LYS A 9 -8.36 -23.04 19.04
CA LYS A 9 -7.19 -22.18 19.26
C LYS A 9 -6.39 -21.97 17.97
N GLU A 10 -6.13 -23.05 17.24
CA GLU A 10 -5.42 -23.00 15.95
C GLU A 10 -6.17 -22.16 14.91
N LYS A 11 -7.51 -22.28 14.85
CA LYS A 11 -8.34 -21.44 13.97
C LYS A 11 -8.35 -19.97 14.38
N ALA A 12 -8.38 -19.68 15.68
CA ALA A 12 -8.33 -18.31 16.19
C ALA A 12 -6.98 -17.65 15.88
N GLU A 13 -5.86 -18.35 16.11
CA GLU A 13 -4.52 -17.87 15.77
C GLU A 13 -4.37 -17.63 14.27
N THR A 14 -4.85 -18.57 13.45
CA THR A 14 -4.84 -18.44 11.99
C THR A 14 -5.70 -17.25 11.50
N ALA A 15 -6.90 -17.08 12.04
CA ALA A 15 -7.80 -15.98 11.66
C ALA A 15 -7.24 -14.61 12.09
N LEU A 16 -6.59 -14.53 13.25
CA LEU A 16 -5.95 -13.31 13.72
C LEU A 16 -4.74 -12.94 12.86
N ASN A 17 -3.92 -13.91 12.45
CA ASN A 17 -2.78 -13.67 11.57
C ASN A 17 -3.23 -13.23 10.17
N GLN A 18 -4.22 -13.91 9.60
CA GLN A 18 -4.83 -13.51 8.32
C GLN A 18 -5.50 -12.13 8.39
N GLY A 19 -6.08 -11.77 9.54
CA GLY A 19 -6.64 -10.45 9.77
C GLY A 19 -5.59 -9.34 9.78
N LYS A 20 -4.44 -9.58 10.43
CA LYS A 20 -3.33 -8.62 10.48
C LYS A 20 -2.66 -8.43 9.12
N GLU A 21 -2.41 -9.51 8.39
CA GLU A 21 -1.82 -9.47 7.04
C GLU A 21 -2.72 -8.68 6.09
N LYS A 22 -4.02 -8.98 6.05
CA LYS A 22 -4.97 -8.25 5.20
C LYS A 22 -5.06 -6.76 5.55
N VAL A 23 -5.02 -6.41 6.83
CA VAL A 23 -5.06 -4.99 7.24
C VAL A 23 -3.79 -4.26 6.81
N GLY A 24 -2.62 -4.88 6.96
CA GLY A 24 -1.35 -4.32 6.50
C GLY A 24 -1.32 -4.13 4.98
N GLU A 25 -1.80 -5.12 4.22
CA GLU A 25 -1.92 -5.04 2.76
C GLU A 25 -2.87 -3.92 2.32
N VAL A 26 -4.03 -3.77 2.97
CA VAL A 26 -4.99 -2.70 2.66
C VAL A 26 -4.40 -1.33 2.98
N GLN A 27 -3.64 -1.19 4.06
CA GLN A 27 -2.97 0.07 4.41
C GLN A 27 -1.91 0.42 3.37
N ALA A 28 -1.02 -0.53 3.04
CA ALA A 28 -0.02 -0.35 2.00
C ALA A 28 -0.66 0.01 0.65
N GLN A 29 -1.75 -0.66 0.27
CA GLN A 29 -2.48 -0.35 -0.96
C GLN A 29 -3.07 1.07 -0.94
N ARG A 30 -3.67 1.50 0.17
CA ARG A 30 -4.23 2.86 0.31
C ARG A 30 -3.14 3.93 0.24
N GLU A 31 -2.00 3.70 0.89
CA GLU A 31 -0.84 4.58 0.85
C GLU A 31 -0.27 4.68 -0.56
N GLY A 32 -0.06 3.55 -1.24
CA GLY A 32 0.35 3.52 -2.64
C GLY A 32 -0.59 4.31 -3.56
N GLN A 33 -1.91 4.13 -3.40
CA GLN A 33 -2.92 4.88 -4.16
C GLN A 33 -2.92 6.40 -3.85
N ALA A 34 -2.58 6.79 -2.63
CA ALA A 34 -2.40 8.21 -2.30
C ALA A 34 -1.14 8.78 -2.97
N LEU A 35 -0.04 8.02 -3.00
CA LEU A 35 1.21 8.41 -3.66
C LEU A 35 1.03 8.56 -5.17
N LEU A 36 0.30 7.66 -5.84
CA LEU A 36 -0.02 7.79 -7.26
C LEU A 36 -0.84 9.04 -7.56
N ARG A 37 -1.86 9.33 -6.74
CA ARG A 37 -2.65 10.55 -6.88
C ARG A 37 -1.79 11.80 -6.71
N ARG A 38 -0.85 11.81 -5.77
CA ARG A 38 0.11 12.91 -5.59
C ARG A 38 1.01 13.07 -6.80
N LEU A 39 1.58 11.97 -7.33
CA LEU A 39 2.42 12.00 -8.53
C LEU A 39 1.66 12.53 -9.75
N GLY A 40 0.44 12.04 -9.98
CA GLY A 40 -0.41 12.51 -11.08
C GLY A 40 -0.76 13.99 -10.96
N ALA A 41 -1.07 14.46 -9.75
CA ALA A 41 -1.34 15.88 -9.49
C ALA A 41 -0.10 16.76 -9.71
N ALA A 42 1.06 16.33 -9.25
CA ALA A 42 2.33 17.04 -9.46
C ALA A 42 2.66 17.14 -10.96
N TYR A 43 2.57 16.02 -11.68
CA TYR A 43 2.84 15.97 -13.12
C TYR A 43 1.85 16.83 -13.92
N PHE A 44 0.56 16.79 -13.57
CA PHE A 44 -0.45 17.62 -14.21
C PHE A 44 -0.21 19.12 -13.98
N ASN A 45 0.24 19.51 -12.77
CA ASN A 45 0.57 20.89 -12.47
C ASN A 45 1.86 21.36 -13.16
N GLU A 46 2.88 20.50 -13.23
CA GLU A 46 4.10 20.76 -14.03
C GLU A 46 3.74 21.01 -15.49
N GLN A 47 2.88 20.15 -16.07
CA GLN A 47 2.45 20.29 -17.47
C GLN A 47 1.63 21.56 -17.74
N ARG A 48 0.94 22.10 -16.73
CA ARG A 48 0.25 23.40 -16.80
C ARG A 48 1.15 24.60 -16.51
N GLY A 49 2.43 24.38 -16.19
CA GLY A 49 3.38 25.43 -15.81
C GLY A 49 3.11 26.06 -14.44
N SER A 50 2.21 25.48 -13.63
CA SER A 50 1.89 25.94 -12.28
C SER A 50 2.55 25.11 -11.18
N GLY A 51 3.15 23.97 -11.52
CA GLY A 51 3.91 23.10 -10.63
C GLY A 51 5.40 23.13 -10.92
N SER A 52 6.18 22.46 -10.08
CA SER A 52 7.63 22.35 -10.25
C SER A 52 8.06 20.93 -10.66
N PRO A 53 9.14 20.81 -11.46
CA PRO A 53 9.77 19.52 -11.74
C PRO A 53 10.26 18.81 -10.46
N GLN A 54 10.61 19.58 -9.43
CA GLN A 54 11.03 19.05 -8.14
C GLN A 54 9.91 18.30 -7.43
N GLU A 55 8.68 18.84 -7.42
CA GLU A 55 7.53 18.16 -6.82
C GLU A 55 7.22 16.81 -7.48
N VAL A 56 7.44 16.73 -8.80
CA VAL A 56 7.30 15.47 -9.55
C VAL A 56 8.39 14.49 -9.17
N GLN A 57 9.65 14.93 -9.08
CA GLN A 57 10.74 14.07 -8.61
C GLN A 57 10.52 13.57 -7.18
N ASP A 58 10.07 14.42 -6.28
CA ASP A 58 9.80 14.05 -4.89
C ASP A 58 8.65 13.02 -4.80
N ALA A 59 7.58 13.23 -5.57
CA ALA A 59 6.48 12.29 -5.65
C ALA A 59 6.90 10.94 -6.27
N LEU A 60 7.76 10.98 -7.29
CA LEU A 60 8.32 9.78 -7.92
C LEU A 60 9.21 8.99 -6.94
N GLN A 61 10.08 9.69 -6.20
CA GLN A 61 10.92 9.05 -5.17
C GLN A 61 10.09 8.40 -4.07
N ALA A 62 9.00 9.04 -3.63
CA ALA A 62 8.10 8.47 -2.63
C ALA A 62 7.42 7.17 -3.14
N VAL A 63 7.01 7.15 -4.42
CA VAL A 63 6.48 5.93 -5.06
C VAL A 63 7.55 4.83 -5.10
N HIS A 64 8.77 5.15 -5.51
CA HIS A 64 9.88 4.17 -5.50
C HIS A 64 10.17 3.62 -4.11
N ALA A 65 10.20 4.48 -3.09
CA ALA A 65 10.42 4.06 -1.71
C ALA A 65 9.32 3.12 -1.22
N HIS A 66 8.06 3.40 -1.57
CA HIS A 66 6.94 2.52 -1.22
C HIS A 66 7.03 1.16 -1.94
N ILE A 67 7.40 1.14 -3.23
CA ILE A 67 7.62 -0.10 -3.99
C ILE A 67 8.74 -0.93 -3.35
N ALA A 68 9.83 -0.29 -2.92
CA ALA A 68 10.93 -0.98 -2.25
C ALA A 68 10.53 -1.63 -0.92
N GLN A 69 9.52 -1.08 -0.22
CA GLN A 69 9.06 -1.55 1.09
C GLN A 69 7.90 -2.54 1.02
N HIS A 70 6.96 -2.33 0.08
CA HIS A 70 5.68 -3.05 0.03
C HIS A 70 5.42 -3.77 -1.31
N GLY A 71 6.29 -3.58 -2.29
CA GLY A 71 6.10 -4.06 -3.65
C GLY A 71 5.22 -3.14 -4.51
N ASP A 72 5.02 -3.53 -5.76
CA ASP A 72 4.32 -2.76 -6.79
C ASP A 72 2.85 -3.17 -6.99
N GLY A 73 2.30 -3.99 -6.09
CA GLY A 73 0.94 -4.53 -6.21
C GLY A 73 -0.18 -3.48 -6.27
N PHE A 74 0.07 -2.27 -5.78
CA PHE A 74 -0.87 -1.14 -5.88
C PHE A 74 -0.93 -0.50 -7.28
N LEU A 75 0.05 -0.78 -8.17
CA LEU A 75 0.07 -0.26 -9.54
C LEU A 75 -0.86 -1.05 -10.49
N THR A 76 -1.06 -2.34 -10.21
CA THR A 76 -1.78 -3.26 -11.12
C THR A 76 -3.23 -3.53 -10.70
N ARG A 77 -3.57 -3.27 -9.44
CA ARG A 77 -4.94 -3.39 -8.92
C ARG A 77 -5.58 -2.00 -8.81
N GLY A 78 -6.10 -1.52 -9.94
CA GLY A 78 -6.98 -0.36 -10.05
C GLY A 78 -8.45 -0.77 -10.00
#